data_AF-A0A482ZY22-F1
#
_entry.id   AF-A0A482ZY22-F1
#
_cell.length_a   1.000
_cell.length_b   1.000
_cell.length_c   1.000
_cell.angle_alpha   90.00
_cell.angle_beta   90.00
_cell.angle_gamma   90.00
#
_symmetry.space_group_name_H-M   'P 1'
#
loop_
_entity.id
_entity.type
_entity.pdbx_description
1 polymer ?
#
loop_
_entity_poly.entity_id
_entity_poly.type
_entity_poly.pdbx_seq_one_letter_code
_entity_poly.pdbx_strand_id
1 'polypeptide(L)' 'MEYSKNYKADHWCEKGHIVYCLKGEVTNELKDGKKSILCEGMSYIVSDNLSSHRSITKNGVQLLIIDGDFLNGK' A
#
# COMPACT_ATOMS: atom_id res chain seq x y z
N MET A 1 -3.16 9.35 3.16
CA MET A 1 -1.88 8.99 3.79
C MET A 1 -0.75 9.61 2.99
N GLU A 2 0.25 10.17 3.66
CA GLU A 2 1.44 10.74 3.02
C GLU A 2 2.69 10.09 3.58
N TYR A 3 3.53 9.56 2.70
CA TYR A 3 4.81 8.97 3.06
C TYR A 3 5.94 9.89 2.61
N SER A 4 6.90 10.11 3.49
CA SER A 4 8.06 10.96 3.23
C SER A 4 9.11 10.27 2.36
N LYS A 5 10.10 11.06 1.92
CA LYS A 5 11.26 10.55 1.20
C LYS A 5 11.94 9.43 1.99
N ASN A 6 12.33 8.34 1.30
CA ASN A 6 12.93 7.14 1.88
C ASN A 6 12.06 6.42 2.92
N TYR A 7 10.75 6.67 2.94
CA TYR A 7 9.85 5.93 3.81
C TYR A 7 9.89 4.43 3.49
N LYS A 8 9.92 3.63 4.55
CA LYS A 8 9.78 2.18 4.51
C LYS A 8 8.96 1.76 5.73
N ALA A 9 7.85 1.07 5.50
CA ALA A 9 7.05 0.53 6.59
C ALA A 9 7.89 -0.44 7.45
N ASP A 10 7.70 -0.36 8.76
CA ASP A 10 8.38 -1.15 9.78
C ASP A 10 7.71 -2.49 10.07
N HIS A 11 6.53 -2.72 9.48
CA HIS A 11 5.77 -3.96 9.59
C HIS A 11 5.23 -4.42 8.22
N TRP A 12 4.79 -5.67 8.20
CA TRP A 12 4.01 -6.23 7.09
C TRP A 12 2.52 -6.02 7.39
N CYS A 13 1.79 -5.41 6.48
CA CYS A 13 0.34 -5.27 6.59
C CYS A 13 -0.34 -6.53 6.08
N GLU A 14 -1.16 -7.15 6.92
CA GLU A 14 -1.92 -8.36 6.61
C GLU A 14 -3.42 -8.07 6.40
N LYS A 15 -3.84 -6.81 6.58
CA LYS A 15 -5.21 -6.36 6.35
C LYS A 15 -5.51 -6.14 4.87
N GLY A 16 -6.72 -6.50 4.46
CA GLY A 16 -7.30 -6.15 3.18
C GLY A 16 -7.66 -4.67 3.10
N HIS A 17 -7.31 -4.04 1.98
CA HIS A 17 -7.59 -2.62 1.72
C HIS A 17 -7.36 -2.29 0.24
N ILE A 18 -7.85 -1.12 -0.16
CA ILE A 18 -7.60 -0.54 -1.49
C ILE A 18 -6.60 0.60 -1.31
N VAL A 19 -5.54 0.60 -2.12
CA VAL A 19 -4.60 1.71 -2.22
C VAL A 19 -4.70 2.34 -3.59
N TYR A 20 -4.85 3.66 -3.64
CA TYR A 20 -4.79 4.46 -4.87
C TYR A 20 -3.72 5.53 -4.73
N CYS A 21 -2.85 5.65 -5.74
CA CYS A 21 -1.78 6.64 -5.75
C CYS A 21 -2.27 7.98 -6.30
N LEU A 22 -2.36 8.97 -5.43
CA LEU A 22 -2.75 10.34 -5.79
C LEU A 22 -1.59 11.12 -6.39
N LYS A 23 -0.36 10.88 -5.93
CA LYS A 23 0.85 11.55 -6.42
C LYS A 23 2.12 10.79 -6.05
N GLY A 24 3.08 10.75 -6.97
CA GLY A 24 4.39 10.12 -6.75
C GLY A 24 4.38 8.61 -7.03
N GLU A 25 5.23 7.87 -6.32
CA GLU A 25 5.37 6.43 -6.50
C GLU A 25 5.64 5.68 -5.19
N VAL A 26 5.11 4.46 -5.10
CA VAL A 26 5.37 3.54 -4.00
C VAL A 26 5.63 2.15 -4.53
N THR A 27 6.65 1.48 -3.99
CA THR A 27 6.88 0.06 -4.18
C THR A 27 6.09 -0.71 -3.14
N ASN A 28 5.18 -1.57 -3.61
CA ASN A 28 4.55 -2.60 -2.80
C ASN A 28 5.43 -3.86 -2.87
N GLU A 29 6.03 -4.24 -1.74
CA GLU A 29 6.80 -5.46 -1.60
C GLU A 29 5.95 -6.49 -0.86
N LEU A 30 5.82 -7.69 -1.41
CA LEU A 30 5.17 -8.84 -0.78
C LEU A 30 6.18 -9.61 0.09
N LYS A 31 5.67 -10.36 1.07
CA LYS A 31 6.50 -11.18 1.98
C LYS A 31 7.35 -12.25 1.28
N ASP A 32 6.93 -12.70 0.10
CA ASP A 32 7.68 -13.62 -0.77
C ASP A 32 8.81 -12.94 -1.57
N GLY A 33 8.97 -11.61 -1.42
CA GLY A 33 10.00 -10.81 -2.07
C GLY A 33 9.58 -10.20 -3.41
N LYS A 34 8.41 -10.53 -3.95
CA LYS A 34 7.90 -9.88 -5.17
C LYS A 34 7.65 -8.40 -4.93
N LYS A 35 7.91 -7.60 -5.96
CA LYS A 35 7.76 -6.13 -5.91
C LYS A 35 6.96 -5.65 -7.08
N SER A 36 6.05 -4.72 -6.81
CA SER A 36 5.32 -3.96 -7.82
C SER A 36 5.46 -2.47 -7.52
N ILE A 37 5.45 -1.64 -8.55
CA ILE A 37 5.49 -0.19 -8.41
C ILE A 37 4.10 0.33 -8.72
N LEU A 38 3.57 1.13 -7.80
CA LEU A 38 2.32 1.86 -7.95
C LEU A 38 2.65 3.33 -8.22
N CYS A 39 2.35 3.79 -9.43
CA CYS A 39 2.53 5.17 -9.87
C CYS A 39 1.23 5.97 -9.73
N GLU A 40 1.32 7.29 -9.84
CA GLU A 40 0.18 8.19 -9.88
C GLU A 40 -0.93 7.70 -10.82
N GLY A 41 -2.17 7.69 -10.34
CA GLY A 41 -3.34 7.21 -11.07
C GLY A 41 -3.58 5.70 -11.00
N MET A 42 -2.69 4.92 -10.39
CA MET A 42 -2.84 3.48 -10.25
C MET A 42 -3.42 3.08 -8.89
N SER A 43 -4.06 1.91 -8.84
CA SER A 43 -4.46 1.25 -7.61
C SER A 43 -3.97 -0.19 -7.51
N TYR A 44 -3.84 -0.67 -6.28
CA TYR A 44 -3.85 -2.11 -6.00
C TYR A 44 -4.89 -2.43 -4.91
N ILE A 45 -5.35 -3.68 -4.92
CA ILE A 45 -6.32 -4.20 -3.96
C ILE A 45 -5.70 -5.45 -3.33
N VAL A 46 -5.78 -5.53 -2.01
CA VAL A 46 -5.32 -6.67 -1.22
C VAL A 46 -6.45 -7.17 -0.32
N SER A 47 -6.41 -8.46 -0.02
CA SER A 47 -7.36 -9.12 0.88
C SER A 47 -6.67 -9.58 2.16
N ASP A 48 -7.47 -9.75 3.22
CA ASP A 48 -6.99 -10.21 4.52
C ASP A 48 -6.20 -11.51 4.42
N ASN A 49 -5.05 -11.57 5.09
CA ASN A 49 -4.18 -12.75 5.23
C ASN A 49 -3.63 -13.35 3.91
N LEU A 50 -3.97 -12.80 2.74
CA LEU A 50 -3.56 -13.34 1.43
C LEU A 50 -2.46 -12.53 0.76
N SER A 51 -2.25 -11.28 1.17
CA SER A 51 -1.34 -10.36 0.49
C SER A 51 -0.54 -9.54 1.51
N SER A 52 0.17 -10.23 2.41
CA SER A 52 1.07 -9.60 3.37
C SER A 52 2.13 -8.77 2.64
N HIS A 53 2.10 -7.45 2.82
CA HIS A 53 2.89 -6.51 2.03
C HIS A 53 3.44 -5.36 2.87
N ARG A 54 4.39 -4.62 2.31
CA ARG A 54 4.90 -3.38 2.89
C ARG A 54 5.12 -2.33 1.82
N SER A 55 4.95 -1.07 2.22
CA SER A 55 5.14 0.08 1.35
C SER A 55 6.54 0.68 1.52
N ILE A 56 7.19 0.98 0.40
CA ILE A 56 8.50 1.62 0.34
C ILE A 56 8.44 2.74 -0.70
N THR A 57 8.91 3.93 -0.39
CA THR A 57 9.06 4.99 -1.40
C THR A 57 10.41 5.68 -1.26
N LYS A 58 11.04 5.97 -2.40
CA LYS A 58 12.31 6.72 -2.45
C LYS A 58 12.07 8.22 -2.39
N ASN A 59 11.02 8.71 -3.04
CA ASN A 59 10.79 10.13 -3.26
C ASN A 59 9.66 10.72 -2.41
N GLY A 60 8.90 9.87 -1.71
CA GLY A 60 7.65 10.24 -1.08
C GLY A 60 6.46 9.95 -1.98
N VAL A 61 5.28 9.80 -1.37
CA VAL A 61 4.04 9.48 -2.09
C VAL A 61 2.83 9.99 -1.32
N GLN A 62 1.78 10.38 -2.04
CA GLN A 62 0.46 10.65 -1.49
C GLN A 62 -0.50 9.53 -1.93
N LEU A 63 -1.13 8.87 -0.96
CA LEU A 63 -1.98 7.72 -1.16
C LEU A 63 -3.37 7.95 -0.57
N LEU A 64 -4.40 7.54 -1.29
CA LEU A 64 -5.71 7.23 -0.71
C LEU A 64 -5.70 5.76 -0.31
N ILE A 65 -5.99 5.48 0.96
CA ILE A 65 -6.08 4.12 1.50
C ILE A 65 -7.49 3.94 2.06
N ILE A 66 -8.20 2.92 1.60
CA ILE A 66 -9.54 2.56 2.05
C ILE A 66 -9.41 1.21 2.77
N ASP A 67 -9.47 1.23 4.10
CA ASP A 67 -9.38 0.02 4.95
C ASP A 67 -10.61 -0.85 4.71
N GLY A 68 -10.41 -2.14 4.40
CA GLY A 68 -11.44 -3.15 4.10
C GLY A 68 -12.48 -3.34 5.20
N ASP A 69 -12.21 -2.86 6.41
CA ASP A 69 -13.17 -2.82 7.52
C ASP A 69 -14.50 -2.13 7.16
N PHE A 70 -14.56 -1.31 6.11
CA PHE A 70 -15.81 -0.72 5.59
C PHE A 70 -16.86 -1.75 5.14
N LEU A 71 -16.45 -2.98 4.81
CA LEU A 71 -17.35 -4.07 4.44
C LEU A 71 -17.94 -4.81 5.64
N ASN A 72 -17.40 -4.59 6.84
CA ASN A 72 -17.79 -5.33 8.05
C ASN A 72 -19.12 -4.86 8.67
N GLY A 73 -19.86 -3.96 8.01
CA GLY A 73 -21.28 -3.69 8.24
C GLY A 73 -21.68 -3.29 9.66
N LYS A 74 -20.74 -2.80 10.47
CA LYS A 74 -21.04 -2.22 11.78
C LYS A 74 -21.49 -0.77 11.67
#